data_AF-A0A921FM43-F1
#
_entry.id   AF-A0A921FM43-F1
#
_cell.length_a   1.000
_cell.length_b   1.000
_cell.length_c   1.000
_cell.angle_alpha   90.00
_cell.angle_beta   90.00
_cell.angle_gamma   90.00
#
_symmetry.space_group_name_H-M   'P 1'
#
loop_
_entity.id
_entity.type
_entity.pdbx_description
1 polymer ?
#
loop_
_entity_poly.entity_id
_entity_poly.type
_entity_poly.pdbx_seq_one_letter_code
_entity_poly.pdbx_strand_id
1 'polypeptide(L)'
;MDIERRVRAIQQEPDAVKDLPLPDDAVGEPRGRSVVRSVRLPEAEYAEIEQLAQQLDVPVSALMRGWVLQGLAEEHDLSLRGAIERVLGEADRLRRIARQDDVAQN
;
A
#
# COMPACT_ATOMS: atom_id res chain seq x y z
N MET A 1 3.83 11.92 -30.80
CA MET A 1 2.65 11.06 -30.58
C MET A 1 2.38 11.06 -29.09
N ASP A 2 1.22 11.56 -28.71
CA ASP A 2 0.98 12.29 -27.47
C ASP A 2 0.36 11.38 -26.40
N ILE A 3 1.07 11.16 -25.29
CA ILE A 3 0.68 10.22 -24.21
C ILE A 3 -0.68 10.62 -23.63
N GLU A 4 -0.96 11.91 -23.57
CA GLU A 4 -2.23 12.46 -23.08
C GLU A 4 -3.42 12.00 -23.94
N ARG A 5 -3.23 11.87 -25.26
CA ARG A 5 -4.26 11.36 -26.17
C ARG A 5 -4.53 9.88 -25.95
N ARG A 6 -3.51 9.08 -25.63
CA ARG A 6 -3.67 7.65 -25.31
C ARG A 6 -4.38 7.45 -23.98
N VAL A 7 -4.02 8.21 -22.95
CA VAL A 7 -4.69 8.14 -21.64
C VAL A 7 -6.16 8.53 -21.75
N ARG A 8 -6.47 9.58 -22.53
CA ARG A 8 -7.86 10.01 -22.75
C ARG A 8 -8.68 8.98 -23.52
N ALA A 9 -8.10 8.31 -24.52
CA ALA A 9 -8.78 7.22 -25.24
C ALA A 9 -9.09 6.03 -24.33
N ILE A 10 -8.13 5.64 -23.47
CA ILE A 10 -8.31 4.53 -22.52
C ILE A 10 -9.35 4.86 -21.44
N GLN A 11 -9.54 6.13 -21.08
CA GLN A 11 -10.57 6.54 -20.11
C GLN A 11 -11.98 6.61 -20.70
N GLN A 12 -12.12 6.87 -22.01
CA GLN A 12 -13.44 7.02 -22.64
C GLN A 12 -14.13 5.67 -22.95
N GLU A 13 -13.37 4.62 -23.20
CA GLU A 13 -13.91 3.27 -23.45
C GLU A 13 -14.67 2.67 -22.25
N PRO A 14 -14.16 2.70 -20.99
CA PRO A 14 -14.84 2.08 -19.86
C PRO A 14 -16.08 2.83 -19.39
N ASP A 15 -16.11 4.16 -19.43
CA ASP A 15 -17.26 4.94 -18.94
C ASP A 15 -18.51 4.77 -19.81
N ALA A 16 -18.34 4.56 -21.13
CA ALA A 16 -19.46 4.32 -22.05
C ALA A 16 -20.08 2.93 -21.93
N VAL A 17 -19.35 1.97 -21.34
CA VAL A 17 -19.73 0.55 -21.28
C VAL A 17 -20.06 0.11 -19.85
N LYS A 18 -19.81 0.96 -18.86
CA LYS A 18 -20.03 0.68 -17.43
C LYS A 18 -21.49 0.30 -17.09
N ASP A 19 -22.46 0.91 -17.77
CA ASP A 19 -23.89 0.66 -17.55
C ASP A 19 -24.47 -0.39 -18.51
N LEU A 20 -23.64 -0.95 -19.40
CA LEU A 20 -24.05 -2.07 -20.25
C LEU A 20 -23.98 -3.37 -19.44
N PRO A 21 -24.91 -4.31 -19.69
CA PRO A 21 -24.84 -5.63 -19.07
C PRO A 21 -23.51 -6.30 -19.43
N LEU A 22 -22.92 -6.99 -18.45
CA LEU A 22 -21.73 -7.81 -18.67
C LEU A 22 -22.05 -8.88 -19.72
N PRO A 23 -21.15 -9.15 -20.69
CA PRO A 23 -21.36 -10.20 -21.67
C PRO A 23 -21.43 -11.58 -21.00
N ASP A 24 -22.17 -12.51 -21.60
CA ASP A 24 -22.48 -13.82 -21.02
C ASP A 24 -21.24 -14.69 -20.74
N ASP A 25 -20.11 -14.39 -21.39
CA ASP A 25 -18.81 -15.05 -21.23
C ASP A 25 -17.85 -14.30 -20.29
N ALA A 26 -18.32 -13.28 -19.58
CA ALA A 26 -17.51 -12.52 -18.63
C ALA A 26 -17.05 -13.40 -17.46
N VAL A 27 -15.83 -13.94 -17.56
CA VAL A 27 -15.16 -14.62 -16.46
C VAL A 27 -14.49 -13.59 -15.56
N GLY A 28 -15.16 -13.21 -14.48
CA GLY A 28 -14.55 -12.42 -13.42
C GLY A 28 -13.74 -13.30 -12.47
N GLU A 29 -12.44 -13.05 -12.32
CA GLU A 29 -11.73 -13.55 -11.15
C GLU A 29 -12.29 -12.86 -9.89
N PRO A 30 -12.68 -13.62 -8.84
CA PRO A 30 -13.01 -13.02 -7.56
C PRO A 30 -11.73 -12.37 -7.03
N ARG A 31 -11.58 -11.05 -7.23
CA ARG A 31 -10.54 -10.26 -6.57
C ARG A 31 -10.68 -10.52 -5.08
N GLY A 32 -9.63 -11.07 -4.46
CA GLY A 32 -9.61 -11.51 -3.07
C GLY A 32 -10.33 -10.48 -2.19
N ARG A 33 -11.47 -10.86 -1.62
CA ARG A 33 -12.31 -9.94 -0.84
C ARG A 33 -11.46 -9.44 0.33
N SER A 34 -11.07 -8.17 0.29
CA SER A 34 -10.49 -7.52 1.46
C SER A 34 -11.54 -7.54 2.56
N VAL A 35 -11.30 -8.31 3.62
CA VAL A 35 -12.20 -8.39 4.76
C VAL A 35 -12.11 -7.05 5.49
N VAL A 36 -13.19 -6.27 5.46
CA VAL A 36 -13.27 -5.03 6.22
C VAL A 36 -13.36 -5.39 7.71
N ARG A 37 -12.44 -4.86 8.50
CA ARG A 37 -12.45 -4.94 9.96
C ARG A 37 -12.67 -3.55 10.52
N SER A 38 -13.58 -3.44 11.48
CA SER A 38 -13.91 -2.17 12.13
C SER A 38 -13.47 -2.22 13.58
N VAL A 39 -12.80 -1.16 14.03
CA VAL A 39 -12.35 -0.97 15.41
C VAL A 39 -12.92 0.35 15.91
N ARG A 40 -13.26 0.42 17.20
CA ARG A 40 -13.65 1.67 17.86
C ARG A 40 -12.45 2.20 18.61
N LEU A 41 -12.13 3.47 18.40
CA LEU A 41 -11.07 4.19 19.09
C LEU A 41 -11.67 5.42 19.79
N PRO A 42 -11.10 5.86 20.92
CA PRO A 42 -11.35 7.18 21.46
C PRO A 42 -11.02 8.26 20.43
N GLU A 43 -11.77 9.36 20.45
CA GLU A 43 -11.62 10.47 19.49
C GLU A 43 -10.20 11.07 19.54
N ALA A 44 -9.65 11.25 20.73
CA ALA A 44 -8.30 11.80 20.92
C ALA A 44 -7.22 10.91 20.26
N GLU A 45 -7.32 9.58 20.44
CA GLU A 45 -6.36 8.63 19.84
C GLU A 45 -6.47 8.63 18.31
N TYR A 46 -7.69 8.70 17.77
CA TYR A 46 -7.87 8.77 16.33
C TYR A 46 -7.32 10.08 15.74
N ALA A 47 -7.50 11.21 16.43
CA ALA A 47 -6.95 12.50 16.00
C ALA A 47 -5.41 12.51 15.94
N GLU A 48 -4.75 11.85 16.89
CA GLU A 48 -3.28 11.69 16.87
C GLU A 48 -2.81 10.89 15.66
N ILE A 49 -3.53 9.81 15.31
CA ILE A 49 -3.24 9.00 14.13
C ILE A 49 -3.42 9.82 12.85
N GLU A 50 -4.49 10.61 12.75
CA GLU A 50 -4.73 11.49 11.59
C GLU A 50 -3.62 12.53 11.41
N GLN A 51 -3.17 13.16 12.50
CA GLN A 51 -2.08 14.12 12.46
C GLN A 51 -0.77 13.47 11.98
N LEU A 52 -0.45 12.26 12.49
CA LEU A 52 0.75 11.55 12.06
C LEU A 52 0.68 11.14 10.58
N ALA A 53 -0.46 10.63 10.13
CA ALA A 53 -0.66 10.27 8.73
C ALA A 53 -0.48 11.49 7.80
N GLN A 54 -0.97 12.66 8.22
CA GLN A 54 -0.78 13.92 7.51
C GLN A 54 0.69 14.36 7.47
N GLN A 55 1.42 14.26 8.59
CA GLN A 55 2.84 14.58 8.64
C GLN A 55 3.69 13.70 7.71
N LEU A 56 3.27 12.44 7.55
CA LEU A 56 3.92 11.46 6.70
C LEU A 56 3.42 11.48 5.24
N ASP A 57 2.44 12.34 4.91
CA ASP A 57 1.79 12.42 3.60
C ASP A 57 1.26 11.06 3.09
N VAL A 58 0.61 10.30 3.99
CA VAL A 58 0.00 9.00 3.66
C VAL A 58 -1.46 8.93 4.10
N PRO A 59 -2.31 8.14 3.42
CA PRO A 59 -3.66 7.86 3.91
C PRO A 59 -3.62 7.15 5.28
N VAL A 60 -4.52 7.53 6.18
CA VAL A 60 -4.69 6.87 7.50
C VAL A 60 -4.84 5.36 7.38
N SER A 61 -5.58 4.89 6.38
CA SER A 61 -5.77 3.46 6.11
C SER A 61 -4.49 2.74 5.70
N ALA A 62 -3.57 3.43 5.00
CA ALA A 62 -2.27 2.88 4.63
C ALA A 62 -1.35 2.81 5.85
N LEU A 63 -1.32 3.86 6.68
CA LEU A 63 -0.58 3.88 7.95
C LEU A 63 -1.02 2.74 8.87
N MET A 64 -2.32 2.65 9.13
CA MET A 64 -2.90 1.61 10.00
C MET A 64 -2.63 0.20 9.48
N ARG A 65 -2.76 -0.02 8.16
CA ARG A 65 -2.42 -1.31 7.56
C ARG A 65 -0.95 -1.66 7.76
N GLY A 66 -0.05 -0.70 7.58
CA GLY A 66 1.38 -0.88 7.80
C GLY A 66 1.70 -1.31 9.23
N TRP A 67 1.14 -0.61 10.22
CA TRP A 67 1.33 -0.95 11.63
C TRP A 67 0.76 -2.31 12.01
N VAL A 68 -0.43 -2.66 11.52
CA VAL A 68 -1.02 -3.98 11.77
C VAL A 68 -0.12 -5.08 11.20
N LEU A 69 0.36 -4.92 9.96
CA LEU A 69 1.25 -5.91 9.34
C LEU A 69 2.60 -6.00 10.07
N GLN A 70 3.15 -4.88 10.53
CA GLN A 70 4.38 -4.86 11.30
C GLN A 70 4.21 -5.58 12.64
N GLY A 71 3.15 -5.29 13.38
CA GLY A 71 2.86 -5.96 14.66
C GLY A 71 2.67 -7.47 14.48
N LEU A 72 1.96 -7.89 13.44
CA LEU A 72 1.79 -9.31 13.11
C LEU A 72 3.12 -9.98 12.73
N ALA A 73 3.99 -9.29 12.00
CA ALA A 73 5.32 -9.80 11.67
C ALA A 73 6.18 -9.95 12.93
N GLU A 74 6.13 -8.98 13.85
CA GLU A 74 6.83 -9.02 15.13
C GLU A 74 6.36 -10.16 16.04
N GLU A 75 5.06 -10.47 16.05
CA GLU A 75 4.51 -11.62 16.76
C GLU A 75 4.91 -12.97 16.15
N HIS A 76 5.04 -13.03 14.81
CA HIS A 76 5.47 -14.24 14.11
C HIS A 76 6.98 -14.52 14.21
N ASP A 77 7.80 -13.48 14.38
CA ASP A 77 9.27 -13.56 14.40
C ASP A 77 9.88 -13.74 15.80
N LEU A 78 9.21 -14.45 16.70
CA LEU A 78 9.77 -14.80 18.01
C LEU A 78 10.96 -15.80 17.95
N SER A 79 11.41 -16.19 16.75
CA SER A 79 12.56 -17.05 16.55
C SER A 79 13.84 -16.26 16.24
N LEU A 80 14.98 -16.72 16.76
CA LEU A 80 16.30 -16.12 16.47
C LEU A 80 16.58 -16.00 14.96
N ARG A 81 16.11 -16.98 14.18
CA ARG A 81 16.25 -16.97 12.71
C ARG A 81 15.50 -15.80 12.08
N GLY A 82 14.23 -15.61 12.45
CA GLY A 82 13.41 -14.50 11.96
C GLY A 82 14.02 -13.14 12.29
N ALA A 83 14.50 -12.98 13.53
CA ALA A 83 15.21 -11.78 13.95
C ALA A 83 16.47 -11.49 13.11
N ILE A 84 17.27 -12.52 12.78
CA ILE A 84 18.45 -12.37 11.91
C ILE A 84 18.04 -11.97 10.49
N GLU A 85 17.03 -12.61 9.92
CA GLU A 85 16.54 -12.31 8.57
C GLU A 85 16.01 -10.88 8.45
N ARG A 86 15.30 -10.38 9.47
CA ARG A 86 14.88 -8.97 9.56
C ARG A 86 16.06 -8.01 9.52
N VAL A 87 17.09 -8.23 10.36
CA VAL A 87 18.28 -7.37 10.40
C VAL A 87 19.01 -7.34 9.06
N LEU A 88 19.13 -8.49 8.39
CA LEU A 88 19.73 -8.56 7.05
C LEU A 88 18.92 -7.75 6.03
N GLY A 89 17.59 -7.86 6.06
CA GLY A 89 16.70 -7.08 5.19
C GLY A 89 16.80 -5.57 5.41
N GLU A 90 16.90 -5.13 6.66
CA GLU A 90 17.11 -3.72 7.02
C GLU A 90 18.48 -3.22 6.55
N ALA A 91 19.55 -4.00 6.73
CA ALA A 91 20.89 -3.66 6.26
C ALA A 91 20.95 -3.51 4.73
N ASP A 92 20.28 -4.37 3.98
CA ASP A 92 20.19 -4.26 2.52
C ASP A 92 19.37 -3.03 2.08
N ARG A 93 18.31 -2.67 2.82
CA ARG A 93 17.57 -1.44 2.57
C ARG A 93 18.45 -0.22 2.76
N LEU A 94 19.22 -0.15 3.84
CA LEU A 94 20.17 0.94 4.09
C LEU A 94 21.22 1.04 2.98
N ARG A 95 21.76 -0.11 2.56
CA ARG A 95 22.72 -0.16 1.43
C ARG A 95 22.12 0.40 0.13
N ARG A 96 20.83 0.14 -0.15
CA ARG A 96 20.16 0.71 -1.32
C ARG A 96 20.01 2.23 -1.21
N ILE A 97 19.61 2.73 -0.05
CA ILE A 97 19.46 4.18 0.19
C ILE A 97 20.80 4.89 0.04
N ALA A 98 21.86 4.39 0.68
CA ALA A 98 23.20 4.98 0.58
C ALA A 98 23.70 5.07 -0.86
N ARG A 99 23.42 4.05 -1.70
CA ARG A 99 23.77 4.08 -3.13
C ARG A 99 22.97 5.11 -3.92
N GLN A 100 21.71 5.36 -3.55
CA GLN A 100 20.89 6.38 -4.20
C GLN A 100 21.35 7.79 -3.82
N ASP A 101 21.76 7.99 -2.57
CA ASP A 101 22.33 9.26 -2.10
C ASP A 101 23.69 9.57 -2.75
N ASP A 102 24.58 8.58 -2.90
CA ASP A 102 25.87 8.74 -3.61
C ASP A 102 25.70 9.11 -5.10
N VAL A 103 24.61 8.65 -5.73
CA VAL A 103 24.27 8.99 -7.13
C VAL A 103 23.66 10.38 -7.23
N ALA A 104 22.98 10.89 -6.20
CA ALA A 104 22.42 12.23 -6.18
C ALA A 104 23.49 13.33 -5.92
N GLN A 105 24.68 12.97 -5.45
CA GLN A 105 25.79 13.89 -5.15
C GLN A 105 26.85 14.02 -6.27
N ASN A 106 26.73 13.25 -7.37
CA ASN A 106 27.64 13.32 -8.53
C ASN A 106 26.98 13.93 -9.76
#